data_AF-A0A7C1PX77-F1
#
_entry.id   AF-A0A7C1PX77-F1
#
_cell.length_a   1.000
_cell.length_b   1.000
_cell.length_c   1.000
_cell.angle_alpha   90.00
_cell.angle_beta   90.00
_cell.angle_gamma   90.00
#
_symmetry.space_group_name_H-M   'P 1'
#
loop_
_entity.id
_entity.type
_entity.pdbx_description
1 polymer ?
#
loop_
_entity_poly.entity_id
_entity_poly.type
_entity_poly.pdbx_seq_one_letter_code
_entity_poly.pdbx_strand_id
1 'polypeptide(L)'
;MAVFLADTSYSLPSEKKLAEQRLAALISADQLFSGMDSYYDRLNKGAEEVYKIEKKYENELSLMAQRARNWSIFSPAVVYETIISRYSCTGIDDNERFLDLMYRYWDKNIRFIRNKAFNFGKNEYLYYKKRMNLPVYKYYPETFCESFTATADYLIILFMLNVLFFLLSYTFFLRKDVR
;
A
#
# COMPACT_ATOMS: atom_id res chain seq x y z
N MET A 1 -20.89 20.43 2.70
CA MET A 1 -21.11 20.26 4.15
C MET A 1 -21.10 18.80 4.61
N ALA A 2 -20.54 17.85 3.82
CA ALA A 2 -20.44 16.42 4.20
C ALA A 2 -19.02 15.98 4.61
N VAL A 3 -18.02 16.86 4.50
CA VAL A 3 -16.61 16.56 4.80
C VAL A 3 -16.30 16.61 6.31
N PHE A 4 -17.17 17.21 7.12
CA PHE A 4 -16.90 17.48 8.55
C PHE A 4 -17.41 16.41 9.53
N LEU A 5 -18.14 15.37 9.09
CA LEU A 5 -18.68 14.34 9.99
C LEU A 5 -17.81 13.08 10.11
N ALA A 6 -16.71 12.98 9.35
CA ALA A 6 -15.78 11.86 9.44
C ALA A 6 -14.68 12.04 10.52
N ASP A 7 -14.54 13.24 11.09
CA ASP A 7 -13.31 13.70 11.74
C ASP A 7 -13.15 13.28 13.22
N THR A 8 -14.14 12.60 13.82
CA THR A 8 -14.10 12.27 15.27
C THR A 8 -14.09 10.78 15.61
N SER A 9 -14.23 9.88 14.63
CA SER A 9 -14.26 8.42 14.88
C SER A 9 -13.04 7.66 14.35
N TYR A 10 -12.19 8.31 13.55
CA TYR A 10 -10.97 7.74 13.00
C TYR A 10 -9.77 8.54 13.49
N SER A 11 -9.44 8.43 14.78
CA SER A 11 -8.12 8.88 15.24
C SER A 11 -7.08 8.04 14.52
N LEU A 12 -6.39 8.64 13.53
CA LEU A 12 -5.19 8.05 12.94
C LEU A 12 -4.30 7.58 14.09
N PRO A 13 -3.80 6.33 14.10
CA PRO A 13 -2.97 5.89 15.20
C PRO A 13 -1.74 6.79 15.20
N SER A 14 -1.52 7.49 16.31
CA SER A 14 -0.57 8.61 16.33
C SER A 14 0.80 8.12 15.87
N GLU A 15 1.47 8.90 15.03
CA GLU A 15 2.82 8.56 14.53
C GLU A 15 3.76 8.24 15.69
N LYS A 16 3.55 8.90 16.84
CA LYS A 16 4.25 8.64 18.09
C LYS A 16 4.03 7.20 18.58
N LYS A 17 2.80 6.70 18.60
CA LYS A 17 2.48 5.32 19.01
C LYS A 17 3.10 4.29 18.06
N LEU A 18 3.11 4.57 16.74
CA LEU A 18 3.76 3.70 15.76
C LEU A 18 5.28 3.69 15.95
N ALA A 19 5.90 4.85 16.17
CA ALA A 19 7.32 4.96 16.46
C ALA A 19 7.71 4.23 17.74
N GLU A 20 6.89 4.34 18.79
CA GLU A 20 7.05 3.59 20.05
C GLU A 20 6.95 2.07 19.82
N GLN A 21 6.02 1.61 18.99
CA GLN A 21 5.89 0.19 18.63
C GLN A 21 7.09 -0.33 17.83
N ARG A 22 7.57 0.44 16.83
CA ARG A 22 8.77 0.12 16.07
C ARG A 22 10.00 0.02 16.97
N LEU A 23 10.17 1.00 17.87
CA LEU A 23 11.28 1.04 18.81
C LEU A 23 11.20 -0.12 19.80
N ALA A 24 10.01 -0.45 20.31
CA ALA A 24 9.80 -1.59 21.19
C ALA A 24 10.11 -2.93 20.50
N ALA A 25 9.74 -3.09 19.23
CA ALA A 25 10.06 -4.28 18.44
C ALA A 25 11.56 -4.43 18.14
N LEU A 26 12.25 -3.31 17.90
CA LEU A 26 13.70 -3.31 17.72
C LEU A 26 14.44 -3.65 19.03
N ILE A 27 14.00 -3.10 20.16
CA ILE A 27 14.59 -3.38 21.47
C ILE A 27 14.34 -4.84 21.89
N SER A 28 13.13 -5.35 21.70
CA SER A 28 12.83 -6.75 21.99
C SER A 28 13.63 -7.70 21.08
N ALA A 29 13.82 -7.34 19.81
CA ALA A 29 14.70 -8.03 18.88
C ALA A 29 16.21 -7.81 19.13
N ASP A 30 16.61 -6.95 20.06
CA ASP A 30 18.01 -6.88 20.48
C ASP A 30 18.21 -7.74 21.74
N GLN A 31 17.25 -7.68 22.68
CA GLN A 31 17.27 -8.41 23.94
C GLN A 31 17.09 -9.94 23.78
N LEU A 32 16.12 -10.38 22.95
CA LEU A 32 15.85 -11.81 22.69
C LEU A 32 16.98 -12.54 21.97
N PHE A 33 17.84 -11.81 21.27
CA PHE A 33 18.83 -12.39 20.36
C PHE A 33 20.29 -12.09 20.77
N SER A 34 20.48 -11.70 22.03
CA SER A 34 21.79 -11.57 22.69
C SER A 34 22.63 -12.87 22.68
N GLY A 35 22.01 -14.03 22.43
CA GLY A 35 22.67 -15.34 22.29
C GLY A 35 22.71 -15.93 20.86
N MET A 36 22.37 -15.18 19.81
CA MET A 36 22.37 -15.67 18.42
C MET A 36 23.73 -15.44 17.74
N ASP A 37 24.30 -16.50 17.14
CA ASP A 37 25.69 -16.55 16.62
C ASP A 37 26.01 -15.63 15.43
N SER A 38 25.01 -15.06 14.74
CA SER A 38 25.24 -14.19 13.58
C SER A 38 24.49 -12.86 13.67
N TYR A 39 25.23 -11.75 13.56
CA TYR A 39 24.71 -10.37 13.48
C TYR A 39 23.61 -10.22 12.42
N TYR A 40 23.70 -10.98 11.33
CA TYR A 40 22.74 -10.95 10.23
C TYR A 40 21.39 -11.57 10.60
N ASP A 41 21.36 -12.62 11.43
CA ASP A 41 20.08 -13.20 11.85
C ASP A 41 19.30 -12.27 12.79
N ARG A 42 20.01 -11.49 13.62
CA ARG A 42 19.39 -10.42 14.44
C ARG A 42 18.73 -9.35 13.56
N LEU A 43 19.48 -8.82 12.60
CA LEU A 43 19.00 -7.81 11.66
C LEU A 43 17.78 -8.29 10.88
N ASN A 44 17.82 -9.53 10.38
CA ASN A 44 16.71 -10.09 9.61
C ASN A 44 15.45 -10.27 10.45
N LYS A 45 15.55 -10.75 11.68
CA LYS A 45 14.40 -10.88 12.58
C LYS A 45 13.83 -9.53 13.01
N GLY A 46 14.70 -8.56 13.32
CA GLY A 46 14.27 -7.19 13.60
C GLY A 46 13.51 -6.57 12.41
N ALA A 47 14.03 -6.74 11.20
CA ALA A 47 13.34 -6.29 9.99
C ALA A 47 11.99 -6.99 9.77
N GLU A 48 11.89 -8.29 10.09
CA GLU A 48 10.63 -9.04 9.98
C GLU A 48 9.56 -8.53 10.97
N GLU A 49 9.95 -8.26 12.22
CA GLU A 49 9.03 -7.72 13.22
C GLU A 49 8.57 -6.29 12.88
N VAL A 50 9.47 -5.44 12.39
CA VAL A 50 9.10 -4.10 11.88
C VAL A 50 8.12 -4.22 10.73
N TYR A 51 8.38 -5.10 9.76
CA TYR A 51 7.47 -5.33 8.64
C TYR A 51 6.08 -5.82 9.09
N LYS A 52 5.99 -6.70 10.10
CA LYS A 52 4.70 -7.14 10.65
C LYS A 52 3.90 -5.98 11.23
N ILE A 53 4.56 -5.08 11.95
CA ILE A 53 3.93 -3.89 12.54
C ILE A 53 3.46 -2.94 11.44
N GLU A 54 4.32 -2.65 10.46
CA GLU A 54 3.99 -1.79 9.32
C GLU A 54 2.82 -2.35 8.53
N LYS A 55 2.85 -3.64 8.18
CA LYS A 55 1.77 -4.30 7.46
C LYS A 55 0.44 -4.24 8.21
N LYS A 56 0.47 -4.38 9.54
CA LYS A 56 -0.74 -4.26 10.35
C LYS A 56 -1.29 -2.82 10.32
N TYR A 57 -0.42 -1.85 10.47
CA TYR A 57 -0.77 -0.43 10.42
C TYR A 57 -1.32 -0.03 9.05
N GLU A 58 -0.67 -0.47 7.98
CA GLU A 58 -1.14 -0.30 6.60
C GLU A 58 -2.51 -0.93 6.40
N ASN A 59 -2.74 -2.17 6.83
CA ASN A 59 -4.05 -2.80 6.73
C ASN A 59 -5.15 -1.99 7.44
N GLU A 60 -4.86 -1.43 8.62
CA GLU A 60 -5.80 -0.56 9.33
C GLU A 60 -6.09 0.72 8.53
N LEU A 61 -5.05 1.38 8.00
CA LEU A 61 -5.21 2.56 7.15
C LEU A 61 -5.97 2.25 5.86
N SER A 62 -5.68 1.13 5.20
CA SER A 62 -6.34 0.70 3.98
C SER A 62 -7.82 0.42 4.21
N LEU A 63 -8.19 -0.18 5.35
CA LEU A 63 -9.59 -0.32 5.75
C LEU A 63 -10.27 1.05 5.96
N MET A 64 -9.58 2.00 6.61
CA MET A 64 -10.11 3.36 6.77
C MET A 64 -10.27 4.06 5.43
N ALA A 65 -9.28 3.94 4.55
CA ALA A 65 -9.29 4.50 3.21
C ALA A 65 -10.40 3.87 2.35
N GLN A 66 -10.61 2.55 2.43
CA GLN A 66 -11.72 1.87 1.74
C GLN A 66 -13.07 2.36 2.24
N ARG A 67 -13.26 2.52 3.55
CA ARG A 67 -14.50 3.08 4.10
C ARG A 67 -14.70 4.51 3.62
N ALA A 68 -13.68 5.36 3.71
CA ALA A 68 -13.73 6.72 3.21
C ALA A 68 -14.05 6.74 1.71
N ARG A 69 -13.46 5.83 0.92
CA ARG A 69 -13.72 5.67 -0.51
C ARG A 69 -15.20 5.33 -0.76
N ASN A 70 -15.78 4.42 0.01
CA ASN A 70 -17.21 4.07 -0.11
C ASN A 70 -18.13 5.27 0.17
N TRP A 71 -17.83 6.07 1.19
CA TRP A 71 -18.58 7.31 1.46
C TRP A 71 -18.34 8.37 0.39
N SER A 72 -17.14 8.41 -0.18
CA SER A 72 -16.77 9.38 -1.20
C SER A 72 -17.39 9.13 -2.57
N ILE A 73 -18.03 7.97 -2.79
CA ILE A 73 -18.76 7.65 -4.02
C ILE A 73 -19.82 8.71 -4.34
N PHE A 74 -20.37 9.37 -3.32
CA PHE A 74 -21.35 10.46 -3.49
C PHE A 74 -20.73 11.78 -3.97
N SER A 75 -19.40 11.89 -4.03
CA SER A 75 -18.67 13.06 -4.53
C SER A 75 -18.07 12.76 -5.91
N PRO A 76 -18.58 13.37 -7.00
CA PRO A 76 -18.05 13.17 -8.35
C PRO A 76 -16.54 13.45 -8.46
N ALA A 77 -16.03 14.44 -7.71
CA ALA A 77 -14.61 14.80 -7.70
C ALA A 77 -13.74 13.66 -7.15
N VAL A 78 -14.15 13.02 -6.06
CA VAL A 78 -13.37 11.93 -5.45
C VAL A 78 -13.44 10.65 -6.28
N VAL A 79 -14.58 10.38 -6.91
CA VAL A 79 -14.71 9.27 -7.87
C VAL A 79 -13.76 9.47 -9.05
N TYR A 80 -13.68 10.69 -9.59
CA TYR A 80 -12.72 11.02 -10.65
C TYR A 80 -11.26 10.85 -10.20
N GLU A 81 -10.88 11.38 -9.04
CA GLU A 81 -9.54 11.18 -8.48
C GLU A 81 -9.19 9.71 -8.28
N THR A 82 -10.16 8.89 -7.85
CA THR A 82 -9.97 7.44 -7.69
C THR A 82 -9.68 6.75 -9.03
N ILE A 83 -10.38 7.13 -10.10
CA ILE A 83 -10.16 6.60 -11.44
C ILE A 83 -8.77 7.02 -11.96
N ILE A 84 -8.45 8.31 -11.84
CA ILE A 84 -7.16 8.86 -12.31
C ILE A 84 -5.99 8.24 -11.56
N SER A 85 -6.06 8.16 -10.23
CA SER A 85 -4.99 7.56 -9.40
C SER A 85 -4.71 6.10 -9.75
N ARG A 86 -5.74 5.34 -10.13
CA ARG A 86 -5.57 3.95 -10.57
C ARG A 86 -4.99 3.86 -11.98
N TYR A 87 -5.41 4.71 -12.91
CA TYR A 87 -4.81 4.78 -14.23
C TYR A 87 -3.36 5.27 -14.22
N SER A 88 -2.98 6.12 -13.26
CA SER A 88 -1.59 6.52 -13.05
C SER A 88 -0.76 5.51 -12.27
N CYS A 89 -1.35 4.40 -11.83
CA CYS A 89 -0.73 3.40 -10.95
C CYS A 89 -0.14 3.98 -9.65
N THR A 90 -0.79 5.01 -9.09
CA THR A 90 -0.37 5.68 -7.84
C THR A 90 -1.36 5.44 -6.70
N GLY A 91 -2.22 4.42 -6.84
CA GLY A 91 -3.20 4.07 -5.83
C GLY A 91 -2.55 3.38 -4.62
N ILE A 92 -3.28 3.35 -3.50
CA ILE A 92 -2.90 2.57 -2.30
C ILE A 92 -2.70 1.10 -2.66
N ASP A 93 -3.57 0.56 -3.51
CA ASP A 93 -3.55 -0.84 -3.96
C ASP A 93 -2.22 -1.20 -4.70
N ASP A 94 -1.70 -0.29 -5.52
CA ASP A 94 -0.41 -0.49 -6.21
C ASP A 94 0.78 -0.41 -5.26
N ASN A 95 0.72 0.49 -4.27
CA ASN A 95 1.75 0.58 -3.24
C ASN A 95 1.79 -0.70 -2.38
N GLU A 96 0.63 -1.23 -1.98
CA GLU A 96 0.54 -2.51 -1.26
C GLU A 96 1.12 -3.66 -2.09
N ARG A 97 0.77 -3.73 -3.38
CA ARG A 97 1.32 -4.73 -4.31
C ARG A 97 2.84 -4.59 -4.43
N PHE A 98 3.35 -3.36 -4.52
CA PHE A 98 4.79 -3.09 -4.56
C PHE A 98 5.50 -3.59 -3.29
N LEU A 99 4.97 -3.27 -2.11
CA LEU A 99 5.53 -3.69 -0.82
C LEU A 99 5.54 -5.21 -0.66
N ASP A 100 4.44 -5.90 -1.03
CA ASP A 100 4.39 -7.37 -0.98
C ASP A 100 5.43 -8.00 -1.92
N LEU A 101 5.60 -7.44 -3.12
CA LEU A 101 6.63 -7.89 -4.06
C LEU A 101 8.05 -7.64 -3.54
N MET A 102 8.30 -6.49 -2.92
CA MET A 102 9.57 -6.18 -2.26
C MET A 102 9.88 -7.16 -1.13
N TYR A 103 8.89 -7.47 -0.30
CA TYR A 103 9.03 -8.45 0.77
C TYR A 103 9.35 -9.85 0.23
N ARG A 104 8.63 -10.33 -0.79
CA ARG A 104 8.91 -11.63 -1.44
C ARG A 104 10.30 -11.66 -2.07
N TYR A 105 10.70 -10.56 -2.69
CA TYR A 105 12.03 -10.42 -3.27
C TYR A 105 13.12 -10.51 -2.20
N TRP A 106 12.93 -9.80 -1.08
CA TRP A 106 13.83 -9.83 0.06
C TRP A 106 13.93 -11.22 0.71
N ASP A 107 12.80 -11.87 1.03
CA ASP A 107 12.76 -13.22 1.60
C ASP A 107 13.46 -14.24 0.69
N LYS A 108 13.20 -14.17 -0.62
CA LYS A 108 13.85 -15.04 -1.61
C LYS A 108 15.37 -14.83 -1.63
N ASN A 109 15.83 -13.58 -1.57
CA ASN A 109 17.27 -13.27 -1.54
C ASN A 109 17.93 -13.69 -0.23
N ILE A 110 17.29 -13.48 0.92
CA ILE A 110 17.84 -13.92 2.20
C ILE A 110 17.93 -15.43 2.26
N ARG A 111 16.88 -16.15 1.87
CA ARG A 111 16.92 -17.63 1.82
C ARG A 111 18.02 -18.11 0.90
N PHE A 112 18.18 -17.46 -0.25
CA PHE A 112 19.23 -17.78 -1.20
C PHE A 112 20.63 -17.55 -0.61
N ILE A 113 20.85 -16.40 0.03
CA ILE A 113 22.11 -16.06 0.70
C ILE A 113 22.37 -17.04 1.84
N ARG A 114 21.39 -17.32 2.71
CA ARG A 114 21.52 -18.25 3.84
C ARG A 114 21.88 -19.66 3.37
N ASN A 115 21.16 -20.18 2.38
CA ASN A 115 21.38 -21.53 1.87
C ASN A 115 22.74 -21.68 1.17
N LYS A 116 23.26 -20.64 0.52
CA LYS A 116 24.57 -20.69 -0.15
C LYS A 116 25.73 -20.28 0.75
N ALA A 117 25.58 -19.27 1.61
CA ALA A 117 26.63 -18.79 2.50
C ALA A 117 27.09 -19.87 3.51
N PHE A 118 26.21 -20.80 3.89
CA PHE A 118 26.59 -21.94 4.74
C PHE A 118 27.54 -22.92 4.07
N ASN A 119 27.61 -22.96 2.73
CA ASN A 119 28.41 -23.93 1.97
C ASN A 119 29.68 -23.34 1.34
N PHE A 120 29.88 -22.02 1.40
CA PHE A 120 31.01 -21.35 0.73
C PHE A 120 31.97 -20.73 1.75
N GLY A 121 33.27 -20.97 1.55
CA GLY A 121 34.32 -20.30 2.33
C GLY A 121 34.32 -18.77 2.10
N LYS A 122 34.89 -18.00 3.04
CA LYS A 122 34.90 -16.52 3.07
C LYS A 122 35.33 -15.86 1.75
N ASN A 123 36.19 -16.52 0.96
CA ASN A 123 36.69 -16.04 -0.33
C ASN A 123 35.77 -16.37 -1.54
N GLU A 124 34.98 -17.44 -1.47
CA GLU A 124 34.04 -17.82 -2.54
C GLU A 124 32.79 -16.95 -2.54
N TYR A 125 32.36 -16.46 -1.37
CA TYR A 125 31.22 -15.54 -1.27
C TYR A 125 31.42 -14.24 -2.07
N LEU A 126 32.62 -13.65 -2.02
CA LEU A 126 32.98 -12.46 -2.80
C LEU A 126 33.01 -12.74 -4.31
N TYR A 127 33.45 -13.93 -4.70
CA TYR A 127 33.45 -14.37 -6.10
C TYR A 127 32.03 -14.58 -6.62
N TYR A 128 31.16 -15.18 -5.81
CA TYR A 128 29.75 -15.38 -6.14
C TYR A 128 28.97 -14.06 -6.18
N LYS A 129 29.16 -13.14 -5.23
CA LYS A 129 28.51 -11.82 -5.25
C LYS A 129 28.77 -11.05 -6.56
N LYS A 130 29.93 -11.26 -7.18
CA LYS A 130 30.34 -10.61 -8.44
C LYS A 130 29.82 -11.31 -9.71
N ARG A 131 29.40 -12.58 -9.63
CA ARG A 131 28.91 -13.40 -10.76
C ARG A 131 27.45 -13.85 -10.65
N MET A 132 26.81 -13.68 -9.50
CA MET A 132 25.42 -14.08 -9.32
C MET A 132 24.52 -13.10 -10.05
N ASN A 133 23.82 -13.61 -11.06
CA ASN A 133 22.59 -13.00 -11.54
C ASN A 133 21.57 -13.09 -10.40
N LEU A 134 21.58 -12.09 -9.50
CA LEU A 134 20.49 -11.87 -8.57
C LEU A 134 19.19 -11.91 -9.38
N PRO A 135 18.13 -12.57 -8.89
CA PRO A 135 16.87 -12.59 -9.61
C PRO A 135 16.49 -11.14 -9.91
N VAL A 136 16.40 -10.76 -11.19
CA VAL A 136 16.06 -9.38 -11.52
C VAL A 136 14.64 -9.14 -11.04
N TYR A 137 14.49 -8.15 -10.16
CA TYR A 137 13.17 -7.70 -9.72
C TYR A 137 12.38 -7.26 -10.96
N LYS A 138 11.24 -7.89 -11.20
CA LYS A 138 10.31 -7.51 -12.26
C LYS A 138 8.98 -7.14 -11.63
N TYR A 139 8.67 -5.86 -11.68
CA TYR A 139 7.33 -5.36 -11.38
C TYR A 139 6.51 -5.41 -12.66
N TYR A 140 5.37 -6.08 -12.59
CA TYR A 140 4.39 -6.04 -13.68
C TYR A 140 3.25 -5.14 -13.22
N PRO A 141 3.17 -3.90 -13.74
CA PRO A 141 2.04 -3.03 -13.42
C PRO A 141 0.73 -3.68 -13.88
N GLU A 142 -0.39 -3.26 -13.28
CA GLU A 142 -1.71 -3.64 -13.78
C GLU A 142 -1.81 -3.31 -15.28
N THR A 143 -2.38 -4.23 -16.04
CA THR A 143 -2.66 -3.95 -17.44
C THR A 143 -3.81 -2.97 -17.55
N PHE A 144 -3.83 -2.15 -18.62
CA PHE A 144 -4.91 -1.20 -18.84
C PHE A 144 -6.31 -1.84 -18.78
N CYS A 145 -6.45 -3.06 -19.31
CA CYS A 145 -7.72 -3.80 -19.26
C CYS A 145 -8.13 -4.16 -17.82
N GLU A 146 -7.20 -4.58 -16.97
CA GLU A 146 -7.47 -4.87 -15.56
C GLU A 146 -7.89 -3.59 -14.83
N SER A 147 -7.18 -2.49 -15.03
CA SER A 147 -7.54 -1.21 -14.41
C SER A 147 -8.88 -0.66 -14.92
N PHE A 148 -9.20 -0.84 -16.21
CA PHE A 148 -10.48 -0.45 -16.78
C PHE A 148 -11.65 -1.26 -16.22
N THR A 149 -11.53 -2.60 -16.23
CA THR A 149 -12.58 -3.48 -15.68
C THR A 149 -12.82 -3.22 -14.20
N ALA A 150 -11.76 -2.96 -13.44
CA ALA A 150 -11.86 -2.68 -12.02
C ALA A 150 -12.33 -1.25 -11.69
N THR A 151 -12.42 -0.35 -12.68
CA THR A 151 -12.99 1.00 -12.54
C THR A 151 -14.35 1.18 -13.20
N ALA A 152 -14.86 0.14 -13.87
CA ALA A 152 -16.11 0.19 -14.62
C ALA A 152 -17.31 0.63 -13.76
N ASP A 153 -17.45 0.09 -12.56
CA ASP A 153 -18.54 0.45 -11.64
C ASP A 153 -18.49 1.94 -11.26
N TYR A 154 -17.29 2.48 -11.02
CA TYR A 154 -17.10 3.90 -10.72
C TYR A 154 -17.43 4.79 -11.91
N LEU A 155 -17.08 4.37 -13.13
CA LEU A 155 -17.43 5.09 -14.36
C LEU A 155 -18.95 5.16 -14.55
N ILE A 156 -19.66 4.07 -14.26
CA ILE A 156 -21.13 4.03 -14.33
C ILE A 156 -21.74 5.01 -13.33
N ILE A 157 -21.28 5.01 -12.07
CA ILE A 157 -21.78 5.92 -11.04
C ILE A 157 -21.50 7.37 -11.43
N LEU A 158 -20.29 7.66 -11.91
CA LEU A 158 -19.91 9.01 -12.34
C LEU A 158 -20.78 9.49 -13.50
N PHE A 159 -21.07 8.61 -14.48
CA PHE A 159 -21.98 8.92 -15.58
C PHE A 159 -23.39 9.23 -15.07
N MET A 160 -23.95 8.41 -14.18
CA MET A 160 -25.27 8.63 -13.58
C MET A 160 -25.35 9.94 -12.80
N LEU A 161 -24.33 10.26 -12.00
CA LEU A 161 -24.26 11.52 -11.26
C LEU A 161 -24.22 12.72 -12.20
N ASN A 162 -23.43 12.66 -13.27
CA ASN A 162 -23.36 13.73 -14.27
C ASN A 162 -24.72 13.96 -14.96
N VAL A 163 -25.42 12.89 -15.36
CA VAL A 163 -26.77 12.99 -15.93
C VAL A 163 -27.75 13.60 -14.93
N LEU A 164 -27.71 13.17 -13.67
CA LEU A 164 -28.56 13.71 -12.61
C LEU A 164 -28.32 15.21 -12.38
N PHE A 165 -27.05 15.64 -12.25
CA PHE A 165 -26.70 17.04 -12.09
C PHE A 165 -27.09 17.88 -13.31
N PHE A 166 -26.94 17.34 -14.51
CA PHE A 166 -27.37 17.99 -15.74
C PHE A 166 -28.88 18.20 -15.75
N LEU A 167 -29.68 17.18 -15.44
CA LEU A 167 -31.15 17.28 -15.38
C LEU A 167 -31.60 18.26 -14.29
N LEU A 168 -30.97 18.26 -13.12
CA LEU A 168 -31.23 19.22 -12.05
C LEU A 168 -30.92 20.65 -12.52
N SER A 169 -29.74 20.87 -13.09
CA SER A 169 -29.35 22.17 -13.63
C SER A 169 -30.33 22.66 -14.69
N TYR A 170 -30.73 21.77 -15.60
CA TYR A 170 -31.69 22.06 -16.66
C TYR A 170 -33.08 22.42 -16.11
N THR A 171 -33.59 21.68 -15.13
CA THR A 171 -34.90 21.99 -14.51
C THR A 171 -34.87 23.31 -13.73
N PHE A 172 -33.77 23.63 -13.04
CA PHE A 172 -33.60 24.93 -12.40
C PHE A 172 -33.52 26.07 -13.42
N PHE A 173 -32.86 25.84 -14.56
CA PHE A 173 -32.78 26.81 -15.65
C PHE A 173 -34.17 27.10 -16.23
N LEU A 174 -34.94 26.06 -16.56
CA LEU A 174 -36.32 26.21 -17.05
C LEU A 174 -37.23 26.92 -16.05
N ARG A 175 -37.12 26.61 -14.76
CA ARG A 175 -37.93 27.29 -13.73
C ARG A 175 -37.60 28.78 -13.63
N LYS A 176 -36.35 29.16 -13.91
CA LYS A 176 -35.90 30.55 -13.86
C LYS A 176 -36.37 31.35 -15.08
N ASP A 177 -36.39 30.76 -16.28
CA ASP A 177 -36.82 31.43 -17.51
C ASP A 177 -38.34 31.61 -17.64
N VAL A 178 -39.15 30.93 -16.82
CA VAL A 178 -40.62 31.06 -16.82
C VAL A 178 -41.11 32.26 -15.96
N ARG A 179 -40.21 33.14 -15.52
CA ARG A 179 -40.54 34.43 -14.88
C ARG A 179 -39.85 35.58 -15.59
#